data_AF-A0A3G2R1L9-F1
#
_entry.id   AF-A0A3G2R1L9-F1
#
_cell.length_a   1.000
_cell.length_b   1.000
_cell.length_c   1.000
_cell.angle_alpha   90.00
_cell.angle_beta   90.00
_cell.angle_gamma   90.00
#
_symmetry.space_group_name_H-M   'P 1'
#
loop_
_entity.id
_entity.type
_entity.pdbx_description
1 polymer ?
#
loop_
_entity_poly.entity_id
_entity_poly.type
_entity_poly.pdbx_seq_one_letter_code
_entity_poly.pdbx_strand_id
1 'polypeptide(L)'
;MQTTRQIDIPRYLAEFRLDEGTGENLSLFGDKKRGTEIEYVQIDDHRIPRYINEYWTSGQRQASSIHEVSYRACFKPQVPHFFIDLLTQEGDTVYDPFSGRGTTVIEAGRLGRRVIANDVNPLSEILSRPRFFIPDLKDVEKRLEEIPYYSSLRAEMDLSMFFHPDTESEIVSLKNYILEKRQSGREDHVDSWIRMVATNRLTGHSPGFFSVYTLPPNQAVSPERQIKINEKRHQKPEYRDTRKIILKKSKSLIKNLTRKEKENLRKAGESALFLTEDARYTGRIPDGSVQLTVTSPPFLDVVQYSQDNWLRCWFNSIDAEEISKKITMSRTVEEWCGVMGDVFRELFRITRKGGWVAFEVGEVRGGSVKLDEHVVPLGLAAGFECEGILINLQEFTKTSNIWGINNNTCGTNTNRIVMFKKL
;
A
#
# COMPACT_ATOMS: atom_id res chain seq x y z
N MET A 1 -20.21 -15.97 23.77
CA MET A 1 -21.04 -15.76 22.57
C MET A 1 -21.46 -14.30 22.54
N GLN A 2 -20.70 -13.43 21.86
CA GLN A 2 -21.18 -12.08 21.55
C GLN A 2 -22.03 -12.19 20.29
N THR A 3 -23.33 -11.93 20.43
CA THR A 3 -24.27 -11.72 19.33
C THR A 3 -23.69 -10.72 18.35
N THR A 4 -23.51 -11.15 17.09
CA THR A 4 -23.26 -10.29 15.94
C THR A 4 -24.34 -9.21 15.92
N ARG A 5 -24.01 -8.00 16.39
CA ARG A 5 -24.85 -6.84 16.04
C ARG A 5 -24.72 -6.72 14.53
N GLN A 6 -25.80 -7.01 13.82
CA GLN A 6 -25.90 -6.65 12.42
C GLN A 6 -25.93 -5.11 12.41
N ILE A 7 -24.74 -4.51 12.24
CA ILE A 7 -24.61 -3.05 12.20
C ILE A 7 -25.32 -2.60 10.93
N ASP A 8 -26.33 -1.75 11.10
CA ASP A 8 -26.93 -1.00 10.00
C ASP A 8 -25.89 0.02 9.53
N ILE A 9 -25.16 -0.33 8.48
CA ILE A 9 -24.03 0.44 7.96
C ILE A 9 -24.47 1.82 7.44
N PRO A 10 -25.54 1.94 6.62
CA PRO A 10 -26.10 3.23 6.25
C PRO A 10 -26.38 4.13 7.46
N ARG A 11 -27.00 3.57 8.50
CA ARG A 11 -27.27 4.31 9.74
C ARG A 11 -25.98 4.68 10.49
N TYR A 12 -25.04 3.76 10.62
CA TYR A 12 -23.75 4.02 11.25
C TYR A 12 -23.00 5.17 10.58
N LEU A 13 -22.94 5.18 9.25
CA LEU A 13 -22.29 6.26 8.50
C LEU A 13 -23.03 7.58 8.65
N ALA A 14 -24.37 7.59 8.56
CA ALA A 14 -25.19 8.78 8.76
C ALA A 14 -25.04 9.40 10.15
N GLU A 15 -24.93 8.56 11.18
CA GLU A 15 -24.83 8.99 12.58
C GLU A 15 -23.37 9.16 13.05
N PHE A 16 -22.38 8.89 12.19
CA PHE A 16 -20.96 8.90 12.55
C PHE A 16 -20.54 10.26 13.12
N ARG A 17 -19.85 10.21 14.25
CA ARG A 17 -19.22 11.35 14.90
C ARG A 17 -17.80 10.94 15.29
N LEU A 18 -16.85 11.78 14.92
CA LEU A 18 -15.48 11.62 15.35
C LEU A 18 -15.37 12.08 16.82
N ASP A 19 -15.24 11.15 17.76
CA ASP A 19 -15.00 11.47 19.17
C ASP A 19 -13.50 11.81 19.42
N GLU A 20 -13.21 12.90 20.13
CA GLU A 20 -11.84 13.34 20.53
C GLU A 20 -11.20 12.42 21.62
N GLY A 21 -11.67 11.18 21.78
CA GLY A 21 -11.42 10.31 22.92
C GLY A 21 -10.03 9.65 23.03
N THR A 22 -9.07 10.00 22.18
CA THR A 22 -7.67 9.51 22.32
C THR A 22 -6.65 10.61 22.04
N GLY A 23 -6.46 11.48 23.03
CA GLY A 23 -5.33 12.42 23.10
C GLY A 23 -5.60 13.75 22.40
N GLU A 24 -5.53 14.83 23.19
CA GLU A 24 -5.63 16.24 22.82
C GLU A 24 -5.30 16.53 21.35
N ASN A 25 -6.33 16.78 20.52
CA ASN A 25 -6.16 17.48 19.26
C ASN A 25 -7.46 18.18 18.85
N LEU A 26 -7.31 19.47 18.59
CA LEU A 26 -8.31 20.44 18.14
C LEU A 26 -9.12 19.92 16.95
N SER A 27 -10.42 19.69 17.16
CA SER A 27 -11.44 19.74 16.11
C SER A 27 -11.26 21.01 15.25
N LEU A 28 -11.16 20.83 13.93
CA LEU A 28 -11.07 21.91 12.94
C LEU A 28 -12.39 22.68 12.74
N PHE A 29 -13.48 22.16 13.26
CA PHE A 29 -14.75 22.88 13.32
C PHE A 29 -14.87 23.45 14.73
N GLY A 30 -14.62 24.75 14.89
CA GLY A 30 -14.87 25.43 16.17
C GLY A 30 -16.26 25.04 16.72
N ASP A 31 -16.31 24.59 17.97
CA ASP A 31 -17.47 24.25 18.80
C ASP A 31 -18.68 23.52 18.16
N LYS A 32 -18.56 22.97 16.95
CA LYS A 32 -19.67 22.30 16.27
C LYS A 32 -19.32 20.88 15.88
N LYS A 33 -19.90 19.96 16.66
CA LYS A 33 -20.28 18.59 16.31
C LYS A 33 -20.90 18.53 14.90
N ARG A 34 -20.11 18.48 13.82
CA ARG A 34 -20.62 18.20 12.48
C ARG A 34 -20.86 16.70 12.38
N GLY A 35 -22.13 16.31 12.29
CA GLY A 35 -22.49 14.95 11.86
C GLY A 35 -22.20 14.76 10.38
N THR A 36 -22.30 13.53 9.90
CA THR A 36 -22.13 13.20 8.48
C THR A 36 -23.12 13.97 7.60
N GLU A 37 -22.60 14.65 6.58
CA GLU A 37 -23.41 15.24 5.52
C GLU A 37 -23.80 14.16 4.52
N ILE A 38 -25.08 14.12 4.13
CA ILE A 38 -25.61 13.12 3.21
C ILE A 38 -26.11 13.81 1.95
N GLU A 39 -25.40 13.57 0.85
CA GLU A 39 -25.83 13.95 -0.49
C GLU A 39 -26.37 12.73 -1.24
N TYR A 40 -27.06 12.96 -2.36
CA TYR A 40 -27.46 11.88 -3.26
C TYR A 40 -26.98 12.18 -4.67
N VAL A 41 -26.43 11.17 -5.33
CA VAL A 41 -26.04 11.22 -6.73
C VAL A 41 -26.91 10.25 -7.52
N GLN A 42 -27.40 10.70 -8.68
CA GLN A 42 -28.06 9.84 -9.64
C GLN A 42 -26.99 9.21 -10.53
N ILE A 43 -26.89 7.88 -10.52
CA ILE A 43 -25.99 7.10 -11.36
C ILE A 43 -26.84 6.07 -12.07
N ASP A 44 -26.97 6.20 -13.38
CA ASP A 44 -27.95 5.46 -14.19
C ASP A 44 -29.36 5.57 -13.55
N ASP A 45 -30.03 4.46 -13.32
CA ASP A 45 -31.35 4.39 -12.68
C ASP A 45 -31.31 4.36 -11.14
N HIS A 46 -30.11 4.48 -10.54
CA HIS A 46 -29.91 4.35 -9.10
C HIS A 46 -29.64 5.70 -8.43
N ARG A 47 -30.31 5.93 -7.29
CA ARG A 47 -30.05 7.08 -6.41
C ARG A 47 -29.17 6.64 -5.24
N ILE A 48 -27.88 6.99 -5.31
CA ILE A 48 -26.86 6.52 -4.37
C ILE A 48 -26.56 7.58 -3.30
N PRO A 49 -26.56 7.23 -2.00
CA PRO A 49 -26.15 8.15 -0.95
C PRO A 49 -24.63 8.37 -0.94
N ARG A 50 -24.23 9.62 -0.71
CA ARG A 50 -22.86 10.07 -0.48
C ARG A 50 -22.74 10.50 0.97
N TYR A 51 -21.93 9.80 1.74
CA TYR A 51 -21.69 10.09 3.15
C TYR A 51 -20.39 10.87 3.30
N ILE A 52 -20.50 12.16 3.55
CA ILE A 52 -19.40 13.11 3.61
C ILE A 52 -19.04 13.43 5.06
N ASN A 53 -17.82 13.07 5.49
CA ASN A 53 -17.32 13.37 6.82
C ASN A 53 -15.77 13.29 6.88
N GLU A 54 -15.18 13.61 8.03
CA GLU A 54 -13.82 13.22 8.41
C GLU A 54 -13.87 11.93 9.24
N TYR A 55 -13.83 10.78 8.55
CA TYR A 55 -13.95 9.45 9.20
C TYR A 55 -12.69 9.01 9.91
N TRP A 56 -11.55 9.55 9.50
CA TRP A 56 -10.25 9.37 10.14
C TRP A 56 -9.46 10.67 10.01
N THR A 57 -8.73 11.07 11.05
CA THR A 57 -8.02 12.36 11.03
C THR A 57 -6.62 12.27 10.45
N SER A 58 -6.13 13.40 9.93
CA SER A 58 -4.70 13.57 9.63
C SER A 58 -3.81 13.59 10.89
N GLY A 59 -4.44 13.85 12.06
CA GLY A 59 -3.84 13.93 13.39
C GLY A 59 -3.67 12.59 14.13
N GLN A 60 -4.31 11.50 13.68
CA GLN A 60 -4.08 10.12 14.13
C GLN A 60 -2.70 9.57 13.68
N ARG A 61 -1.65 10.38 13.84
CA ARG A 61 -0.26 10.10 13.50
C ARG A 61 0.35 9.09 14.46
N GLN A 62 -0.17 7.87 14.51
CA GLN A 62 0.62 6.68 14.83
C GLN A 62 0.09 5.49 14.01
N ALA A 63 0.09 5.61 12.69
CA ALA A 63 0.17 4.41 11.87
C ALA A 63 1.37 3.60 12.37
N SER A 64 1.18 2.29 12.57
CA SER A 64 2.28 1.46 13.07
C SER A 64 3.49 1.60 12.17
N SER A 65 4.66 1.67 12.79
CA SER A 65 5.92 1.86 12.10
C SER A 65 6.22 0.80 11.04
N ILE A 66 5.54 -0.36 11.12
CA ILE A 66 5.64 -1.44 10.13
C ILE A 66 5.14 -1.04 8.74
N HIS A 67 4.33 0.03 8.66
CA HIS A 67 3.84 0.61 7.40
C HIS A 67 4.83 1.59 6.74
N GLU A 68 5.95 1.94 7.38
CA GLU A 68 6.95 2.89 6.85
C GLU A 68 7.85 2.28 5.74
N VAL A 69 7.23 1.60 4.78
CA VAL A 69 7.82 1.06 3.54
C VAL A 69 7.31 1.91 2.37
N SER A 70 8.19 2.54 1.61
CA SER A 70 7.80 3.47 0.54
C SER A 70 7.35 2.73 -0.72
N TYR A 71 6.19 3.09 -1.25
CA TYR A 71 5.65 2.62 -2.52
C TYR A 71 4.74 3.71 -3.08
N ARG A 72 4.70 3.90 -4.40
CA ARG A 72 3.82 4.90 -5.04
C ARG A 72 2.39 4.37 -5.10
N ALA A 73 1.42 5.28 -5.09
CA ALA A 73 -0.01 4.95 -5.21
C ALA A 73 -0.49 3.96 -4.13
N CYS A 74 -0.15 4.23 -2.86
CA CYS A 74 -0.72 3.53 -1.71
C CYS A 74 -1.60 4.48 -0.89
N PHE A 75 -2.67 3.97 -0.29
CA PHE A 75 -3.45 4.71 0.70
C PHE A 75 -2.83 4.61 2.10
N LYS A 76 -3.33 5.47 3.00
CA LYS A 76 -2.94 5.49 4.41
C LYS A 76 -3.55 4.30 5.16
N PRO A 77 -2.86 3.71 6.16
CA PRO A 77 -3.40 2.58 6.93
C PRO A 77 -4.74 2.83 7.63
N GLN A 78 -5.10 4.09 7.90
CA GLN A 78 -6.38 4.47 8.47
C GLN A 78 -7.57 4.08 7.59
N VAL A 79 -7.39 4.11 6.26
CA VAL A 79 -8.44 3.73 5.30
C VAL A 79 -8.86 2.27 5.50
N PRO A 80 -7.98 1.26 5.34
CA PRO A 80 -8.37 -0.12 5.58
C PRO A 80 -8.69 -0.39 7.04
N HIS A 81 -8.05 0.27 8.01
CA HIS A 81 -8.37 0.10 9.42
C HIS A 81 -9.86 0.36 9.71
N PHE A 82 -10.41 1.47 9.20
CA PHE A 82 -11.81 1.81 9.37
C PHE A 82 -12.76 0.69 8.90
N PHE A 83 -12.54 0.18 7.69
CA PHE A 83 -13.40 -0.87 7.13
C PHE A 83 -13.17 -2.24 7.78
N ILE A 84 -11.92 -2.58 8.15
CA ILE A 84 -11.62 -3.84 8.83
C ILE A 84 -12.29 -3.87 10.20
N ASP A 85 -12.21 -2.78 10.97
CA ASP A 85 -12.84 -2.69 12.29
C ASP A 85 -14.37 -2.76 12.18
N LEU A 86 -14.95 -2.03 11.22
CA LEU A 86 -16.40 -1.94 11.04
C LEU A 86 -17.03 -3.21 10.45
N LEU A 87 -16.38 -3.88 9.49
CA LEU A 87 -17.01 -4.89 8.62
C LEU A 87 -16.49 -6.31 8.84
N THR A 88 -15.61 -6.55 9.81
CA THR A 88 -15.01 -7.87 10.04
C THR A 88 -14.84 -8.19 11.53
N GLN A 89 -14.67 -9.47 11.84
CA GLN A 89 -14.26 -9.96 13.17
C GLN A 89 -12.87 -10.58 13.14
N GLU A 90 -12.27 -10.82 14.32
CA GLU A 90 -11.03 -11.62 14.40
C GLU A 90 -11.25 -12.98 13.70
N GLY A 91 -10.27 -13.42 12.89
CA GLY A 91 -10.35 -14.65 12.10
C GLY A 91 -11.06 -14.55 10.73
N ASP A 92 -11.81 -13.47 10.46
CA ASP A 92 -12.36 -13.23 9.12
C ASP A 92 -11.24 -13.02 8.08
N THR A 93 -11.54 -13.29 6.81
CA THR A 93 -10.57 -13.15 5.71
C THR A 93 -10.69 -11.77 5.06
N VAL A 94 -9.58 -11.05 4.98
CA VAL A 94 -9.46 -9.77 4.27
C VAL A 94 -8.59 -9.93 3.02
N TYR A 95 -9.03 -9.35 1.91
CA TYR A 95 -8.37 -9.43 0.61
C TYR A 95 -7.99 -8.06 0.05
N ASP A 96 -6.88 -8.01 -0.67
CA ASP A 96 -6.47 -6.87 -1.49
C ASP A 96 -5.97 -7.37 -2.88
N PRO A 97 -6.71 -7.12 -3.98
CA PRO A 97 -6.34 -7.51 -5.34
C PRO A 97 -5.19 -6.69 -5.96
N PHE A 98 -4.87 -5.52 -5.38
CA PHE A 98 -3.85 -4.59 -5.85
C PHE A 98 -2.92 -4.19 -4.70
N SER A 99 -2.44 -5.21 -4.00
CA SER A 99 -1.85 -5.10 -2.66
C SER A 99 -0.67 -4.13 -2.57
N GLY A 100 0.13 -3.96 -3.62
CA GLY A 100 1.25 -3.03 -3.67
C GLY A 100 2.22 -3.26 -2.50
N ARG A 101 2.25 -2.37 -1.52
CA ARG A 101 3.02 -2.59 -0.27
C ARG A 101 2.17 -3.21 0.85
N GLY A 102 1.14 -3.98 0.56
CA GLY A 102 0.30 -4.69 1.51
C GLY A 102 -0.30 -3.85 2.63
N THR A 103 -0.71 -2.59 2.39
CA THR A 103 -1.24 -1.74 3.47
C THR A 103 -2.52 -2.34 4.08
N THR A 104 -3.46 -2.83 3.27
CA THR A 104 -4.67 -3.53 3.75
C THR A 104 -4.31 -4.80 4.53
N VAL A 105 -3.53 -5.70 3.94
CA VAL A 105 -3.26 -7.01 4.54
C VAL A 105 -2.41 -6.93 5.81
N ILE A 106 -1.47 -5.98 5.90
CA ILE A 106 -0.70 -5.78 7.13
C ILE A 106 -1.59 -5.22 8.24
N GLU A 107 -2.53 -4.33 7.93
CA GLU A 107 -3.47 -3.82 8.92
C GLU A 107 -4.44 -4.92 9.39
N ALA A 108 -4.98 -5.71 8.46
CA ALA A 108 -5.82 -6.85 8.77
C ALA A 108 -5.08 -7.88 9.65
N GLY A 109 -3.84 -8.21 9.30
CA GLY A 109 -2.99 -9.12 10.07
C GLY A 109 -2.72 -8.62 11.48
N ARG A 110 -2.43 -7.31 11.68
CA ARG A 110 -2.28 -6.71 13.02
C ARG A 110 -3.54 -6.85 13.87
N LEU A 111 -4.70 -6.69 13.23
CA LEU A 111 -6.02 -6.81 13.84
C LEU A 111 -6.50 -8.28 14.00
N GLY A 112 -5.66 -9.27 13.71
CA GLY A 112 -5.98 -10.69 13.93
C GLY A 112 -6.92 -11.30 12.88
N ARG A 113 -6.98 -10.74 11.67
CA ARG A 113 -7.70 -11.31 10.53
C ARG A 113 -6.78 -12.22 9.70
N ARG A 114 -7.38 -13.16 8.96
CA ARG A 114 -6.68 -13.90 7.90
C ARG A 114 -6.54 -13.01 6.67
N VAL A 115 -5.49 -13.24 5.88
CA VAL A 115 -5.16 -12.32 4.78
C VAL A 115 -4.92 -13.05 3.47
N ILE A 116 -5.39 -12.42 2.39
CA ILE A 116 -5.02 -12.78 1.03
C ILE A 116 -4.50 -11.51 0.37
N ALA A 117 -3.32 -11.58 -0.24
CA ALA A 117 -2.70 -10.49 -0.96
C ALA A 117 -2.48 -10.92 -2.40
N ASN A 118 -2.98 -10.15 -3.36
CA ASN A 118 -2.65 -10.31 -4.76
C ASN A 118 -2.06 -9.01 -5.32
N ASP A 119 -1.08 -9.14 -6.21
CA ASP A 119 -0.64 -8.07 -7.08
C ASP A 119 0.08 -8.68 -8.28
N VAL A 120 -0.17 -8.21 -9.48
CA VAL A 120 0.56 -8.68 -10.68
C VAL A 120 2.07 -8.42 -10.57
N ASN A 121 2.47 -7.48 -9.72
CA ASN A 121 3.85 -7.14 -9.45
C ASN A 121 4.45 -8.02 -8.31
N PRO A 122 5.49 -8.82 -8.59
CA PRO A 122 6.19 -9.63 -7.59
C PRO A 122 6.90 -8.82 -6.48
N LEU A 123 7.19 -7.52 -6.68
CA LEU A 123 7.69 -6.68 -5.57
C LEU A 123 6.68 -6.58 -4.44
N SER A 124 5.38 -6.77 -4.71
CA SER A 124 4.36 -6.69 -3.68
C SER A 124 4.59 -7.71 -2.57
N GLU A 125 4.83 -8.97 -2.93
CA GLU A 125 5.14 -10.03 -1.99
C GLU A 125 6.45 -9.74 -1.22
N ILE A 126 7.50 -9.32 -1.92
CA ILE A 126 8.80 -8.97 -1.31
C ILE A 126 8.66 -7.85 -0.29
N LEU A 127 7.81 -6.86 -0.59
CA LEU A 127 7.58 -5.75 0.31
C LEU A 127 6.67 -6.15 1.48
N SER A 128 5.71 -7.05 1.29
CA SER A 128 4.65 -7.35 2.28
C SER A 128 4.90 -8.58 3.15
N ARG A 129 5.23 -9.73 2.56
CA ARG A 129 5.34 -11.02 3.26
C ARG A 129 6.29 -10.99 4.46
N PRO A 130 7.48 -10.37 4.40
CA PRO A 130 8.41 -10.38 5.53
C PRO A 130 7.87 -9.64 6.76
N ARG A 131 6.90 -8.72 6.58
CA ARG A 131 6.27 -8.00 7.70
C ARG A 131 5.31 -8.85 8.53
N PHE A 132 5.00 -10.07 8.09
CA PHE A 132 4.26 -11.05 8.90
C PHE A 132 5.18 -11.90 9.79
N PHE A 133 6.49 -11.98 9.47
CA PHE A 133 7.48 -12.82 10.15
C PHE A 133 8.61 -11.96 10.71
N ILE A 134 8.29 -11.17 11.73
CA ILE A 134 9.20 -10.16 12.27
C ILE A 134 10.35 -10.82 13.04
N PRO A 135 11.62 -10.67 12.61
CA PRO A 135 12.76 -11.27 13.28
C PRO A 135 13.15 -10.53 14.56
N ASP A 136 13.93 -11.18 15.43
CA ASP A 136 14.67 -10.48 16.48
C ASP A 136 15.74 -9.58 15.83
N LEU A 137 15.98 -8.40 16.41
CA LEU A 137 17.03 -7.51 15.92
C LEU A 137 18.43 -8.12 16.04
N LYS A 138 18.65 -8.99 17.04
CA LYS A 138 19.92 -9.72 17.19
C LYS A 138 20.17 -10.68 16.03
N ASP A 139 19.11 -11.33 15.54
CA ASP A 139 19.22 -12.25 14.40
C ASP A 139 19.50 -11.47 13.10
N VAL A 140 18.87 -10.30 12.94
CA VAL A 140 19.17 -9.39 11.82
C VAL A 140 20.61 -8.90 11.87
N GLU A 141 21.08 -8.44 13.03
CA GLU A 141 22.46 -7.97 13.21
C GLU A 141 23.48 -9.07 12.90
N LYS A 142 23.31 -10.25 13.50
CA LYS A 142 24.16 -11.42 13.25
C LYS A 142 24.16 -11.81 11.77
N ARG A 143 22.98 -11.88 11.13
CA ARG A 143 22.88 -12.22 9.71
C ARG A 143 23.59 -11.20 8.83
N LEU A 144 23.50 -9.90 9.15
CA LEU A 144 24.22 -8.86 8.41
C LEU A 144 25.75 -9.02 8.51
N GLU A 145 26.27 -9.46 9.65
CA GLU A 145 27.69 -9.77 9.83
C GLU A 145 28.14 -11.00 9.04
N GLU A 146 27.28 -12.01 8.90
CA GLU A 146 27.53 -13.25 8.14
C GLU A 146 27.52 -13.04 6.62
N ILE A 147 26.83 -12.01 6.11
CA ILE A 147 26.75 -11.74 4.67
C ILE A 147 28.15 -11.35 4.15
N PRO A 148 28.70 -12.09 3.18
CA PRO A 148 30.04 -11.83 2.66
C PRO A 148 30.08 -10.47 1.97
N TYR A 149 31.21 -9.77 2.16
CA TYR A 149 31.51 -8.53 1.46
C TYR A 149 32.69 -8.75 0.53
N TYR A 150 32.49 -8.44 -0.74
CA TYR A 150 33.55 -8.47 -1.74
C TYR A 150 33.80 -7.05 -2.20
N SER A 151 34.99 -6.52 -1.88
CA SER A 151 35.41 -5.22 -2.37
C SER A 151 35.47 -5.22 -3.90
N SER A 152 35.19 -4.06 -4.50
CA SER A 152 35.25 -3.84 -5.94
C SER A 152 34.17 -4.52 -6.79
N LEU A 153 33.16 -5.16 -6.20
CA LEU A 153 31.98 -5.58 -6.97
C LEU A 153 31.21 -4.37 -7.51
N ARG A 154 30.72 -4.48 -8.73
CA ARG A 154 29.94 -3.44 -9.40
C ARG A 154 28.67 -4.02 -10.00
N ALA A 155 27.66 -3.18 -10.12
CA ALA A 155 26.46 -3.50 -10.85
C ALA A 155 26.78 -3.67 -12.35
N GLU A 156 25.95 -4.44 -13.03
CA GLU A 156 25.99 -4.62 -14.48
C GLU A 156 25.67 -3.32 -15.26
N MET A 157 25.19 -2.29 -14.56
CA MET A 157 24.84 -0.96 -15.10
C MET A 157 25.51 0.13 -14.26
N ASP A 158 25.73 1.31 -14.84
CA ASP A 158 26.29 2.44 -14.10
C ASP A 158 25.29 2.96 -13.06
N LEU A 159 25.65 2.85 -11.78
CA LEU A 159 24.89 3.38 -10.65
C LEU A 159 25.65 4.46 -9.87
N SER A 160 26.76 4.97 -10.43
CA SER A 160 27.64 5.96 -9.78
C SER A 160 26.98 7.31 -9.52
N MET A 161 25.87 7.60 -10.19
CA MET A 161 25.04 8.79 -9.91
C MET A 161 24.21 8.64 -8.62
N PHE A 162 23.98 7.42 -8.14
CA PHE A 162 23.25 7.14 -6.91
C PHE A 162 24.18 6.77 -5.75
N PHE A 163 25.21 5.95 -5.99
CA PHE A 163 25.96 5.27 -4.94
C PHE A 163 27.46 5.57 -4.97
N HIS A 164 28.06 5.59 -3.77
CA HIS A 164 29.50 5.53 -3.62
C HIS A 164 29.99 4.12 -4.01
N PRO A 165 31.20 3.95 -4.61
CA PRO A 165 31.67 2.65 -5.09
C PRO A 165 31.71 1.54 -4.03
N ASP A 166 32.06 1.86 -2.78
CA ASP A 166 32.05 0.88 -1.68
C ASP A 166 30.62 0.50 -1.26
N THR A 167 29.69 1.48 -1.25
CA THR A 167 28.26 1.22 -1.00
C THR A 167 27.66 0.37 -2.11
N GLU A 168 28.00 0.64 -3.36
CA GLU A 168 27.62 -0.20 -4.49
C GLU A 168 28.14 -1.63 -4.32
N SER A 169 29.40 -1.80 -3.92
CA SER A 169 30.00 -3.12 -3.66
C SER A 169 29.24 -3.89 -2.59
N GLU A 170 28.81 -3.22 -1.51
CA GLU A 170 27.97 -3.80 -0.47
C GLU A 170 26.58 -4.19 -0.98
N ILE A 171 25.92 -3.32 -1.76
CA ILE A 171 24.60 -3.60 -2.36
C ILE A 171 24.68 -4.82 -3.29
N VAL A 172 25.70 -4.90 -4.14
CA VAL A 172 25.88 -6.01 -5.07
C VAL A 172 26.23 -7.30 -4.33
N SER A 173 27.06 -7.24 -3.28
CA SER A 173 27.35 -8.38 -2.41
C SER A 173 26.05 -8.92 -1.78
N LEU A 174 25.21 -8.03 -1.26
CA LEU A 174 23.91 -8.37 -0.68
C LEU A 174 22.94 -8.96 -1.71
N LYS A 175 22.83 -8.34 -2.90
CA LYS A 175 22.02 -8.84 -4.03
C LYS A 175 22.41 -10.28 -4.39
N ASN A 176 23.71 -10.54 -4.54
CA ASN A 176 24.22 -11.86 -4.92
C ASN A 176 23.99 -12.90 -3.83
N TYR A 177 24.20 -12.54 -2.55
CA TYR A 177 23.89 -13.41 -1.42
C TYR A 177 22.42 -13.83 -1.39
N ILE A 178 21.49 -12.86 -1.52
CA ILE A 178 20.05 -13.13 -1.52
C ILE A 178 19.65 -13.99 -2.72
N LEU A 179 20.21 -13.70 -3.90
CA LEU A 179 19.92 -14.47 -5.12
C LEU A 179 20.35 -15.94 -4.96
N GLU A 180 21.55 -16.17 -4.42
CA GLU A 180 22.09 -17.52 -4.15
C GLU A 180 21.20 -18.28 -3.16
N LYS A 181 20.83 -17.65 -2.04
CA LYS A 181 19.90 -18.22 -1.05
C LYS A 181 18.57 -18.62 -1.66
N ARG A 182 18.02 -17.78 -2.53
CA ARG A 182 16.77 -18.06 -3.25
C ARG A 182 16.88 -19.23 -4.20
N GLN A 183 17.91 -19.23 -5.04
CA GLN A 183 18.12 -20.29 -6.04
C GLN A 183 18.39 -21.64 -5.38
N SER A 184 19.03 -21.65 -4.20
CA SER A 184 19.27 -22.87 -3.43
C SER A 184 18.12 -23.25 -2.47
N GLY A 185 17.03 -22.47 -2.42
CA GLY A 185 15.90 -22.74 -1.52
C GLY A 185 16.21 -22.58 -0.02
N ARG A 186 17.26 -21.81 0.31
CA ARG A 186 17.76 -21.58 1.67
C ARG A 186 17.48 -20.18 2.22
N GLU A 187 16.74 -19.34 1.48
CA GLU A 187 16.25 -18.05 1.99
C GLU A 187 15.29 -18.29 3.17
N ASP A 188 15.64 -17.73 4.33
CA ASP A 188 14.76 -17.73 5.51
C ASP A 188 14.08 -16.37 5.73
N HIS A 189 13.24 -16.27 6.78
CA HIS A 189 12.51 -15.04 7.08
C HIS A 189 13.41 -13.86 7.48
N VAL A 190 14.62 -14.11 7.99
CA VAL A 190 15.60 -13.05 8.30
C VAL A 190 16.21 -12.52 7.00
N ASP A 191 16.56 -13.40 6.07
CA ASP A 191 17.01 -13.02 4.73
C ASP A 191 15.94 -12.21 4.00
N SER A 192 14.69 -12.68 3.99
CA SER A 192 13.58 -11.97 3.36
C SER A 192 13.30 -10.61 4.02
N TRP A 193 13.47 -10.49 5.34
CA TRP A 193 13.36 -9.20 6.03
C TRP A 193 14.47 -8.23 5.61
N ILE A 194 15.73 -8.68 5.60
CA ILE A 194 16.88 -7.88 5.15
C ILE A 194 16.68 -7.43 3.70
N ARG A 195 16.26 -8.35 2.82
CA ARG A 195 15.94 -8.08 1.41
C ARG A 195 14.87 -7.00 1.25
N MET A 196 13.77 -7.11 2.00
CA MET A 196 12.70 -6.11 2.01
C MET A 196 13.21 -4.73 2.43
N VAL A 197 13.95 -4.66 3.54
CA VAL A 197 14.48 -3.40 4.06
C VAL A 197 15.46 -2.80 3.05
N ALA A 198 16.40 -3.59 2.51
CA ALA A 198 17.36 -3.13 1.51
C ALA A 198 16.65 -2.62 0.24
N THR A 199 15.66 -3.35 -0.27
CA THR A 199 14.83 -2.93 -1.42
C THR A 199 14.20 -1.56 -1.18
N ASN A 200 13.68 -1.33 0.02
CA ASN A 200 13.08 -0.05 0.41
C ASN A 200 14.12 1.06 0.67
N ARG A 201 15.39 0.74 0.84
CA ARG A 201 16.49 1.67 1.21
C ARG A 201 17.42 2.05 0.08
N LEU A 202 17.23 1.49 -1.12
CA LEU A 202 18.02 1.82 -2.31
C LEU A 202 18.08 3.34 -2.55
N THR A 203 16.94 4.02 -2.69
CA THR A 203 16.90 5.46 -3.01
C THR A 203 15.96 6.24 -2.12
N GLY A 204 16.37 7.45 -1.70
CA GLY A 204 15.47 8.39 -1.03
C GLY A 204 16.08 9.75 -0.70
N HIS A 205 15.38 10.52 0.13
CA HIS A 205 15.64 11.95 0.34
C HIS A 205 16.32 12.27 1.69
N SER A 206 16.90 11.27 2.37
CA SER A 206 17.56 11.45 3.67
C SER A 206 18.80 10.56 3.79
N PRO A 207 19.70 10.79 4.79
CA PRO A 207 20.87 9.93 5.02
C PRO A 207 20.54 8.49 5.44
N GLY A 208 19.27 8.16 5.70
CA GLY A 208 18.81 6.80 6.02
C GLY A 208 18.54 5.93 4.78
N PHE A 209 19.20 6.22 3.66
CA PHE A 209 19.13 5.50 2.38
C PHE A 209 20.55 5.24 1.87
N PHE A 210 20.69 4.25 0.99
CA PHE A 210 22.00 3.91 0.42
C PHE A 210 22.47 4.96 -0.61
N SER A 211 21.53 5.62 -1.30
CA SER A 211 21.86 6.63 -2.29
C SER A 211 22.21 7.98 -1.69
N VAL A 212 22.81 8.84 -2.52
CA VAL A 212 22.70 10.30 -2.37
C VAL A 212 21.23 10.74 -2.39
N TYR A 213 20.94 11.99 -2.01
CA TYR A 213 19.59 12.53 -2.07
C TYR A 213 18.96 12.33 -3.46
N THR A 214 17.77 11.72 -3.45
CA THR A 214 16.86 11.56 -4.59
C THR A 214 15.51 12.20 -4.27
N LEU A 215 14.64 12.37 -5.28
CA LEU A 215 13.33 12.98 -5.09
C LEU A 215 12.35 12.05 -4.34
N PRO A 216 11.45 12.59 -3.49
CA PRO A 216 10.29 11.85 -3.00
C PRO A 216 9.45 11.29 -4.17
N PRO A 217 8.80 10.11 -4.04
CA PRO A 217 8.49 9.39 -2.80
C PRO A 217 9.47 8.25 -2.42
N ASN A 218 10.78 8.37 -2.68
CA ASN A 218 11.79 7.32 -2.43
C ASN A 218 11.71 6.14 -3.43
N GLN A 219 11.55 6.51 -4.69
CA GLN A 219 11.71 5.65 -5.85
C GLN A 219 12.82 6.26 -6.72
N ALA A 220 13.56 5.41 -7.42
CA ALA A 220 14.66 5.87 -8.27
C ALA A 220 14.09 6.65 -9.46
N VAL A 221 14.54 7.89 -9.63
CA VAL A 221 14.34 8.62 -10.90
C VAL A 221 15.21 7.99 -11.99
N SER A 222 15.07 8.42 -13.25
CA SER A 222 15.99 7.97 -14.30
C SER A 222 17.45 8.36 -13.99
N PRO A 223 18.44 7.59 -14.44
CA PRO A 223 19.87 7.94 -14.36
C PRO A 223 20.18 9.39 -14.78
N GLU A 224 19.68 9.82 -15.94
CA GLU A 224 19.91 11.15 -16.51
C GLU A 224 19.30 12.24 -15.62
N ARG A 225 18.13 11.95 -15.02
CA ARG A 225 17.48 12.88 -14.10
C ARG A 225 18.25 12.98 -12.80
N GLN A 226 18.81 11.89 -12.28
CA GLN A 226 19.63 11.92 -11.06
C GLN A 226 20.92 12.71 -11.27
N ILE A 227 21.58 12.58 -12.41
CA ILE A 227 22.77 13.38 -12.76
C ILE A 227 22.45 14.88 -12.68
N LYS A 228 21.35 15.31 -13.31
CA LYS A 228 20.88 16.71 -13.25
C LYS A 228 20.54 17.17 -11.82
N ILE A 229 19.98 16.28 -10.99
CA ILE A 229 19.74 16.59 -9.56
C ILE A 229 21.06 16.79 -8.83
N ASN A 230 22.06 15.94 -9.09
CA ASN A 230 23.37 16.02 -8.45
C ASN A 230 24.09 17.33 -8.78
N GLU A 231 24.09 17.72 -10.06
CA GLU A 231 24.62 19.00 -10.53
C GLU A 231 23.91 20.18 -9.87
N LYS A 232 22.57 20.22 -9.94
CA LYS A 232 21.75 21.31 -9.38
C LYS A 232 21.95 21.48 -7.87
N ARG A 233 22.20 20.38 -7.15
CA ARG A 233 22.39 20.38 -5.69
C ARG A 233 23.85 20.42 -5.27
N HIS A 234 24.79 20.44 -6.23
CA HIS A 234 26.23 20.33 -5.97
C HIS A 234 26.60 19.17 -5.04
N GLN A 235 25.99 18.00 -5.25
CA GLN A 235 26.16 16.81 -4.41
C GLN A 235 26.82 15.66 -5.16
N LYS A 236 27.44 14.76 -4.42
CA LYS A 236 27.97 13.48 -4.90
C LYS A 236 27.58 12.37 -3.93
N PRO A 237 27.50 11.10 -4.38
CA PRO A 237 27.31 9.99 -3.47
C PRO A 237 28.46 9.84 -2.47
N GLU A 238 28.10 9.88 -1.19
CA GLU A 238 29.00 9.57 -0.08
C GLU A 238 28.90 8.10 0.29
N TYR A 239 29.92 7.56 0.94
CA TYR A 239 29.84 6.23 1.50
C TYR A 239 28.67 6.12 2.51
N ARG A 240 27.85 5.09 2.31
CA ARG A 240 26.75 4.66 3.17
C ARG A 240 26.98 3.19 3.53
N ASP A 241 27.13 2.94 4.83
CA ASP A 241 27.19 1.59 5.40
C ASP A 241 25.80 0.95 5.34
N THR A 242 25.63 0.01 4.41
CA THR A 242 24.33 -0.60 4.11
C THR A 242 23.84 -1.43 5.30
N ARG A 243 24.73 -2.15 6.00
CA ARG A 243 24.40 -2.96 7.17
C ARG A 243 23.84 -2.09 8.29
N LYS A 244 24.51 -0.99 8.65
CA LYS A 244 24.02 -0.05 9.67
C LYS A 244 22.67 0.56 9.31
N ILE A 245 22.47 0.92 8.03
CA ILE A 245 21.19 1.48 7.56
C ILE A 245 20.07 0.43 7.65
N ILE A 246 20.32 -0.82 7.25
CA ILE A 246 19.33 -1.91 7.33
C ILE A 246 18.97 -2.19 8.79
N LEU A 247 19.96 -2.31 9.69
CA LEU A 247 19.72 -2.56 11.11
C LEU A 247 18.93 -1.41 11.75
N LYS A 248 19.32 -0.16 11.49
CA LYS A 248 18.62 1.03 11.99
C LYS A 248 17.17 1.09 11.49
N LYS A 249 16.94 0.81 10.20
CA LYS A 249 15.59 0.81 9.65
C LYS A 249 14.76 -0.35 10.20
N SER A 250 15.35 -1.52 10.40
CA SER A 250 14.70 -2.67 11.04
C SER A 250 14.19 -2.32 12.43
N LYS A 251 15.05 -1.70 13.27
CA LYS A 251 14.67 -1.18 14.59
C LYS A 251 13.52 -0.17 14.50
N SER A 252 13.57 0.74 13.52
CA SER A 252 12.49 1.72 13.32
C SER A 252 11.18 1.07 12.91
N LEU A 253 11.17 0.04 12.07
CA LEU A 253 9.94 -0.60 11.59
C LEU A 253 9.18 -1.33 12.69
N ILE A 254 9.88 -1.86 13.69
CA ILE A 254 9.27 -2.68 14.75
C ILE A 254 8.99 -1.92 16.06
N LYS A 255 9.41 -0.65 16.15
CA LYS A 255 9.46 0.13 17.41
C LYS A 255 8.12 0.22 18.15
N ASN A 256 6.99 0.28 17.42
CA ASN A 256 5.66 0.48 18.00
C ASN A 256 4.77 -0.77 17.95
N LEU A 257 5.34 -1.95 17.69
CA LEU A 257 4.56 -3.19 17.63
C LEU A 257 4.47 -3.87 18.99
N THR A 258 3.24 -4.07 19.47
CA THR A 258 2.94 -4.83 20.68
C THR A 258 3.18 -6.33 20.48
N ARG A 259 3.31 -7.08 21.59
CA ARG A 259 3.43 -8.54 21.54
C ARG A 259 2.21 -9.20 20.85
N LYS A 260 1.00 -8.73 21.14
CA LYS A 260 -0.24 -9.24 20.52
C LYS A 260 -0.22 -9.02 19.01
N GLU A 261 0.17 -7.84 18.53
CA GLU A 261 0.23 -7.56 17.09
C GLU A 261 1.28 -8.42 16.37
N LYS A 262 2.45 -8.65 16.97
CA LYS A 262 3.46 -9.56 16.40
C LYS A 262 2.94 -10.99 16.30
N GLU A 263 2.22 -11.45 17.32
CA GLU A 263 1.60 -12.78 17.30
C GLU A 263 0.48 -12.88 16.25
N ASN A 264 -0.38 -11.87 16.17
CA ASN A 264 -1.44 -11.79 15.16
C ASN A 264 -0.87 -11.80 13.74
N LEU A 265 0.16 -10.98 13.48
CA LEU A 265 0.87 -10.96 12.20
C LEU A 265 1.46 -12.34 11.87
N ARG A 266 2.13 -13.00 12.81
CA ARG A 266 2.67 -14.35 12.57
C ARG A 266 1.57 -15.35 12.21
N LYS A 267 0.48 -15.40 12.98
CA LYS A 267 -0.66 -16.30 12.72
C LYS A 267 -1.32 -16.03 11.36
N ALA A 268 -1.49 -14.75 11.02
CA ALA A 268 -2.00 -14.35 9.71
C ALA A 268 -1.04 -14.82 8.60
N GLY A 269 0.27 -14.61 8.76
CA GLY A 269 1.30 -15.03 7.81
C GLY A 269 1.36 -16.54 7.58
N GLU A 270 1.16 -17.35 8.62
CA GLU A 270 1.15 -18.82 8.55
C GLU A 270 0.01 -19.38 7.67
N SER A 271 -1.10 -18.65 7.57
CA SER A 271 -2.27 -19.03 6.76
C SER A 271 -2.51 -18.13 5.55
N ALA A 272 -1.62 -17.17 5.32
CA ALA A 272 -1.77 -16.18 4.27
C ALA A 272 -1.57 -16.77 2.88
N LEU A 273 -2.36 -16.28 1.91
CA LEU A 273 -2.17 -16.55 0.51
C LEU A 273 -1.59 -15.30 -0.18
N PHE A 274 -0.36 -15.39 -0.67
CA PHE A 274 0.27 -14.37 -1.52
C PHE A 274 0.24 -14.85 -2.96
N LEU A 275 -0.36 -14.03 -3.83
CA LEU A 275 -0.54 -14.29 -5.25
C LEU A 275 0.19 -13.22 -6.05
N THR A 276 0.80 -13.65 -7.16
CA THR A 276 1.35 -12.75 -8.20
C THR A 276 0.57 -12.97 -9.49
N GLU A 277 -0.73 -12.66 -9.45
CA GLU A 277 -1.69 -12.98 -10.51
C GLU A 277 -2.43 -11.72 -10.98
N ASP A 278 -3.06 -11.81 -12.14
CA ASP A 278 -3.98 -10.78 -12.62
C ASP A 278 -5.24 -10.80 -11.74
N ALA A 279 -5.66 -9.63 -11.24
CA ALA A 279 -6.80 -9.49 -10.34
C ALA A 279 -8.13 -9.97 -10.93
N ARG A 280 -8.21 -10.15 -12.25
CA ARG A 280 -9.38 -10.74 -12.94
C ARG A 280 -9.46 -12.26 -12.79
N TYR A 281 -8.36 -12.92 -12.42
CA TYR A 281 -8.22 -14.38 -12.46
C TYR A 281 -7.46 -14.89 -11.22
N THR A 282 -8.16 -15.00 -10.09
CA THR A 282 -7.61 -15.45 -8.80
C THR A 282 -8.18 -16.81 -8.39
N GLY A 283 -8.07 -17.80 -9.29
CA GLY A 283 -8.68 -19.13 -9.12
C GLY A 283 -8.18 -19.93 -7.90
N ARG A 284 -7.06 -19.51 -7.29
CA ARG A 284 -6.55 -20.08 -6.04
C ARG A 284 -7.34 -19.63 -4.80
N ILE A 285 -8.13 -18.56 -4.91
CA ILE A 285 -9.03 -18.09 -3.86
C ILE A 285 -10.38 -18.84 -3.99
N PRO A 286 -10.82 -19.58 -2.95
CA PRO A 286 -12.10 -20.28 -2.99
C PRO A 286 -13.30 -19.32 -3.09
N ASP A 287 -14.36 -19.78 -3.75
CA ASP A 287 -15.63 -19.05 -3.83
C ASP A 287 -16.18 -18.74 -2.43
N GLY A 288 -16.73 -17.55 -2.25
CA GLY A 288 -17.41 -17.15 -1.01
C GLY A 288 -16.55 -17.26 0.25
N SER A 289 -15.23 -17.09 0.15
CA SER A 289 -14.28 -17.23 1.26
C SER A 289 -13.78 -15.91 1.86
N VAL A 290 -14.02 -14.79 1.19
CA VAL A 290 -13.58 -13.44 1.60
C VAL A 290 -14.70 -12.68 2.30
N GLN A 291 -14.43 -12.14 3.49
CA GLN A 291 -15.39 -11.29 4.20
C GLN A 291 -15.30 -9.85 3.71
N LEU A 292 -14.09 -9.32 3.53
CA LEU A 292 -13.89 -7.93 3.16
C LEU A 292 -12.76 -7.79 2.15
N THR A 293 -13.02 -7.06 1.08
CA THR A 293 -11.98 -6.51 0.21
C THR A 293 -11.81 -5.04 0.51
N VAL A 294 -10.60 -4.56 0.81
CA VAL A 294 -10.29 -3.12 0.83
C VAL A 294 -9.14 -2.85 -0.12
N THR A 295 -9.39 -2.03 -1.13
CA THR A 295 -8.44 -1.90 -2.25
C THR A 295 -8.51 -0.52 -2.89
N SER A 296 -7.47 -0.22 -3.67
CA SER A 296 -7.41 0.94 -4.57
C SER A 296 -6.77 0.48 -5.87
N PRO A 297 -7.52 0.40 -6.98
CA PRO A 297 -6.98 -0.08 -8.24
C PRO A 297 -5.97 0.91 -8.83
N PRO A 298 -5.07 0.46 -9.71
CA PRO A 298 -4.23 1.36 -10.48
C PRO A 298 -5.08 2.26 -11.38
N PHE A 299 -4.73 3.55 -11.42
CA PHE A 299 -5.41 4.54 -12.26
C PHE A 299 -4.56 4.91 -13.48
N LEU A 300 -5.23 4.98 -14.64
CA LEU A 300 -4.89 5.71 -15.88
C LEU A 300 -3.49 6.36 -15.87
N ASP A 301 -2.52 5.90 -16.68
CA ASP A 301 -1.18 6.48 -16.99
C ASP A 301 -0.37 7.21 -15.87
N VAL A 302 -0.80 7.17 -14.61
CA VAL A 302 -0.25 7.94 -13.48
C VAL A 302 0.92 7.21 -12.84
N VAL A 303 0.96 5.88 -12.97
CA VAL A 303 2.03 5.03 -12.43
C VAL A 303 2.74 4.32 -13.57
N GLN A 304 3.98 4.71 -13.83
CA GLN A 304 4.83 4.02 -14.80
C GLN A 304 5.65 3.00 -14.05
N TYR A 305 5.04 1.84 -13.81
CA TYR A 305 5.56 0.82 -12.91
C TYR A 305 7.04 0.46 -13.14
N SER A 306 7.42 0.22 -14.41
CA SER A 306 8.79 -0.10 -14.81
C SER A 306 9.75 1.04 -14.49
N GLN A 307 9.39 2.27 -14.82
CA GLN A 307 10.21 3.46 -14.56
C GLN A 307 10.28 3.82 -13.07
N ASP A 308 9.25 3.53 -12.29
CA ASP A 308 9.20 3.86 -10.87
C ASP A 308 9.92 2.80 -10.00
N ASN A 309 10.09 1.57 -10.49
CA ASN A 309 10.62 0.46 -9.72
C ASN A 309 11.83 -0.24 -10.35
N TRP A 310 12.40 0.25 -11.45
CA TRP A 310 13.52 -0.38 -12.16
C TRP A 310 14.68 -0.78 -11.22
N LEU A 311 15.08 0.10 -10.30
CA LEU A 311 16.19 -0.18 -9.39
C LEU A 311 15.83 -1.23 -8.33
N ARG A 312 14.55 -1.28 -7.91
CA ARG A 312 14.04 -2.33 -7.01
C ARG A 312 13.95 -3.66 -7.74
N CYS A 313 13.52 -3.66 -8.99
CA CYS A 313 13.51 -4.84 -9.85
C CYS A 313 14.93 -5.37 -10.07
N TRP A 314 15.89 -4.49 -10.40
CA TRP A 314 17.31 -4.82 -10.51
C TRP A 314 17.84 -5.49 -9.24
N PHE A 315 17.66 -4.87 -8.07
CA PHE A 315 18.13 -5.44 -6.80
C PHE A 315 17.50 -6.81 -6.48
N ASN A 316 16.29 -7.07 -6.97
CA ASN A 316 15.56 -8.31 -6.71
C ASN A 316 15.70 -9.35 -7.84
N SER A 317 16.50 -9.08 -8.86
CA SER A 317 16.64 -9.90 -10.07
C SER A 317 15.27 -10.18 -10.73
N ILE A 318 14.46 -9.13 -10.87
CA ILE A 318 13.15 -9.15 -11.52
C ILE A 318 13.27 -8.39 -12.84
N ASP A 319 12.76 -8.99 -13.91
CA ASP A 319 12.65 -8.33 -15.20
C ASP A 319 11.49 -7.32 -15.18
N ALA A 320 11.82 -6.03 -15.17
CA ALA A 320 10.83 -4.96 -15.11
C ALA A 320 9.98 -4.86 -16.40
N GLU A 321 10.53 -5.24 -17.55
CA GLU A 321 9.83 -5.19 -18.84
C GLU A 321 8.78 -6.28 -18.93
N GLU A 322 9.13 -7.50 -18.51
CA GLU A 322 8.17 -8.62 -18.45
C GLU A 322 7.01 -8.34 -17.50
N ILE A 323 7.26 -7.69 -16.35
CA ILE A 323 6.18 -7.26 -15.45
C ILE A 323 5.34 -6.15 -16.09
N SER A 324 5.97 -5.18 -16.77
CA SER A 324 5.25 -4.10 -17.43
C SER A 324 4.27 -4.59 -18.51
N LYS A 325 4.57 -5.71 -19.19
CA LYS A 325 3.66 -6.34 -20.16
C LYS A 325 2.41 -6.93 -19.53
N LYS A 326 2.48 -7.33 -18.25
CA LYS A 326 1.37 -7.92 -17.49
C LYS A 326 0.49 -6.87 -16.81
N ILE A 327 1.03 -5.69 -16.54
CA ILE A 327 0.27 -4.57 -15.96
C ILE A 327 -0.55 -3.94 -17.08
N THR A 328 -1.87 -4.18 -17.05
CA THR A 328 -2.80 -3.53 -17.98
C THR A 328 -2.92 -2.06 -17.61
N MET A 329 -2.18 -1.19 -18.30
CA MET A 329 -2.38 0.26 -18.20
C MET A 329 -3.49 0.67 -19.17
N SER A 330 -4.69 0.89 -18.65
CA SER A 330 -5.80 1.45 -19.43
C SER A 330 -5.54 2.94 -19.68
N ARG A 331 -5.61 3.38 -20.93
CA ARG A 331 -5.37 4.79 -21.30
C ARG A 331 -6.65 5.62 -21.25
N THR A 332 -7.79 4.96 -21.37
CA THR A 332 -9.11 5.57 -21.33
C THR A 332 -9.93 5.06 -20.15
N VAL A 333 -10.94 5.84 -19.75
CA VAL A 333 -11.87 5.46 -18.67
C VAL A 333 -12.66 4.23 -19.08
N GLU A 334 -13.01 4.11 -20.35
CA GLU A 334 -13.77 3.00 -20.92
C GLU A 334 -12.99 1.68 -20.85
N GLU A 335 -11.71 1.69 -21.26
CA GLU A 335 -10.84 0.52 -21.13
C GLU A 335 -10.67 0.11 -19.66
N TRP A 336 -10.49 1.10 -18.79
CA TRP A 336 -10.35 0.87 -17.35
C TRP A 336 -11.60 0.24 -16.76
N CYS A 337 -12.79 0.75 -17.11
CA CYS A 337 -14.07 0.19 -16.72
C CYS A 337 -14.25 -1.25 -17.19
N GLY A 338 -13.79 -1.59 -18.40
CA GLY A 338 -13.78 -2.97 -18.90
C GLY A 338 -12.97 -3.91 -18.02
N VAL A 339 -11.73 -3.53 -17.69
CA VAL A 339 -10.86 -4.32 -16.80
C VAL A 339 -11.45 -4.40 -15.39
N MET A 340 -11.92 -3.28 -14.84
CA MET A 340 -12.50 -3.27 -13.48
C MET A 340 -13.83 -4.04 -13.41
N GLY A 341 -14.62 -4.07 -14.48
CA GLY A 341 -15.81 -4.92 -14.56
C GLY A 341 -15.46 -6.40 -14.40
N ASP A 342 -14.40 -6.87 -15.07
CA ASP A 342 -13.89 -8.23 -14.90
C ASP A 342 -13.39 -8.50 -13.47
N VAL A 343 -12.70 -7.53 -12.88
CA VAL A 343 -12.28 -7.60 -11.48
C VAL A 343 -13.49 -7.67 -10.55
N PHE A 344 -14.54 -6.89 -10.76
CA PHE A 344 -15.76 -6.94 -9.95
C PHE A 344 -16.47 -8.30 -10.05
N ARG A 345 -16.48 -8.94 -11.22
CA ARG A 345 -16.99 -10.32 -11.37
C ARG A 345 -16.20 -11.30 -10.51
N GLU A 346 -14.88 -11.17 -10.49
CA GLU A 346 -14.01 -12.00 -9.66
C GLU A 346 -14.17 -11.72 -8.17
N LEU A 347 -14.27 -10.44 -7.78
CA LEU A 347 -14.59 -10.03 -6.42
C LEU A 347 -15.94 -10.62 -5.97
N PHE A 348 -16.96 -10.56 -6.83
CA PHE A 348 -18.26 -11.15 -6.52
C PHE A 348 -18.16 -12.65 -6.28
N ARG A 349 -17.38 -13.40 -7.07
CA ARG A 349 -17.17 -14.84 -6.88
C ARG A 349 -16.59 -15.15 -5.49
N ILE A 350 -15.53 -14.47 -5.10
CA ILE A 350 -14.78 -14.76 -3.87
C ILE A 350 -15.43 -14.18 -2.60
N THR A 351 -16.21 -13.10 -2.71
CA THR A 351 -16.88 -12.50 -1.55
C THR A 351 -17.98 -13.44 -1.03
N ARG A 352 -18.01 -13.66 0.29
CA ARG A 352 -19.05 -14.47 0.95
C ARG A 352 -20.38 -13.73 1.01
N LYS A 353 -21.50 -14.44 1.22
CA LYS A 353 -22.79 -13.79 1.52
C LYS A 353 -22.68 -12.98 2.81
N GLY A 354 -23.17 -11.75 2.80
CA GLY A 354 -22.95 -10.75 3.85
C GLY A 354 -21.54 -10.13 3.87
N GLY A 355 -20.69 -10.47 2.90
CA GLY A 355 -19.36 -9.89 2.72
C GLY A 355 -19.38 -8.58 1.94
N TRP A 356 -18.25 -7.87 1.98
CA TRP A 356 -18.14 -6.47 1.57
C TRP A 356 -16.96 -6.20 0.64
N VAL A 357 -17.10 -5.14 -0.16
CA VAL A 357 -16.00 -4.53 -0.91
C VAL A 357 -16.01 -3.03 -0.61
N ALA A 358 -14.90 -2.53 -0.08
CA ALA A 358 -14.59 -1.10 0.05
C ALA A 358 -13.58 -0.73 -1.04
N PHE A 359 -14.08 -0.12 -2.12
CA PHE A 359 -13.32 0.14 -3.34
C PHE A 359 -12.95 1.63 -3.42
N GLU A 360 -11.73 1.97 -3.02
CA GLU A 360 -11.23 3.34 -3.01
C GLU A 360 -10.83 3.77 -4.42
N VAL A 361 -11.36 4.90 -4.85
CA VAL A 361 -11.01 5.52 -6.12
C VAL A 361 -10.82 7.02 -5.99
N GLY A 362 -9.99 7.57 -6.87
CA GLY A 362 -9.71 9.00 -6.92
C GLY A 362 -10.58 9.73 -7.95
N GLU A 363 -10.27 11.01 -8.10
CA GLU A 363 -10.73 11.80 -9.24
C GLU A 363 -9.59 11.90 -10.26
N VAL A 364 -9.91 11.85 -11.55
CA VAL A 364 -8.94 11.94 -12.65
C VAL A 364 -9.22 13.13 -13.55
N ARG A 365 -8.27 13.49 -14.43
CA ARG A 365 -8.35 14.67 -15.31
C ARG A 365 -8.64 15.97 -14.53
N GLY A 366 -7.90 16.19 -13.44
CA GLY A 366 -8.00 17.40 -12.63
C GLY A 366 -9.31 17.55 -11.83
N GLY A 367 -9.97 16.44 -11.50
CA GLY A 367 -11.24 16.45 -10.74
C GLY A 367 -12.50 16.35 -11.60
N SER A 368 -12.37 16.46 -12.92
CA SER A 368 -13.53 16.45 -13.83
C SER A 368 -14.18 15.07 -13.98
N VAL A 369 -13.42 14.00 -13.76
CA VAL A 369 -13.93 12.62 -13.80
C VAL A 369 -13.85 12.00 -12.41
N LYS A 370 -15.01 11.66 -11.87
CA LYS A 370 -15.20 11.04 -10.56
C LYS A 370 -15.33 9.53 -10.73
N LEU A 371 -14.26 8.79 -10.47
CA LEU A 371 -14.25 7.34 -10.74
C LEU A 371 -15.23 6.56 -9.86
N ASP A 372 -15.65 7.10 -8.72
CA ASP A 372 -16.70 6.50 -7.88
C ASP A 372 -18.02 6.35 -8.65
N GLU A 373 -18.36 7.33 -9.48
CA GLU A 373 -19.57 7.30 -10.31
C GLU A 373 -19.49 6.23 -11.41
N HIS A 374 -18.28 5.91 -11.89
CA HIS A 374 -18.05 4.83 -12.87
C HIS A 374 -17.94 3.45 -12.22
N VAL A 375 -17.52 3.37 -10.96
CA VAL A 375 -17.38 2.10 -10.22
C VAL A 375 -18.73 1.54 -9.79
N VAL A 376 -19.69 2.41 -9.41
CA VAL A 376 -21.02 1.99 -8.98
C VAL A 376 -21.69 1.03 -9.99
N PRO A 377 -21.81 1.36 -11.29
CA PRO A 377 -22.43 0.46 -12.26
C PRO A 377 -21.70 -0.88 -12.40
N LEU A 378 -20.37 -0.91 -12.26
CA LEU A 378 -19.57 -2.13 -12.39
C LEU A 378 -19.87 -3.11 -11.25
N GLY A 379 -19.94 -2.62 -10.01
CA GLY A 379 -20.28 -3.45 -8.86
C GLY A 379 -21.73 -3.96 -8.92
N LEU A 380 -22.67 -3.10 -9.33
CA LEU A 380 -24.07 -3.49 -9.54
C LEU A 380 -24.21 -4.56 -10.62
N ALA A 381 -23.53 -4.40 -11.75
CA ALA A 381 -23.53 -5.38 -12.85
C ALA A 381 -22.92 -6.73 -12.46
N ALA A 382 -21.95 -6.75 -11.53
CA ALA A 382 -21.39 -7.98 -10.98
C ALA A 382 -22.33 -8.69 -9.99
N GLY A 383 -23.39 -8.02 -9.51
CA GLY A 383 -24.41 -8.57 -8.62
C GLY A 383 -24.32 -8.09 -7.17
N PHE A 384 -23.44 -7.13 -6.86
CA PHE A 384 -23.41 -6.51 -5.53
C PHE A 384 -24.55 -5.50 -5.35
N GLU A 385 -24.92 -5.23 -4.10
CA GLU A 385 -25.66 -4.02 -3.73
C GLU A 385 -24.68 -2.90 -3.39
N CYS A 386 -24.99 -1.67 -3.83
CA CYS A 386 -24.22 -0.48 -3.47
C CYS A 386 -24.85 0.18 -2.23
N GLU A 387 -24.12 0.17 -1.12
CA GLU A 387 -24.57 0.71 0.17
C GLU A 387 -24.27 2.22 0.29
N GLY A 388 -23.45 2.76 -0.61
CA GLY A 388 -23.18 4.19 -0.74
C GLY A 388 -21.73 4.51 -1.10
N ILE A 389 -21.47 5.81 -1.22
CA ILE A 389 -20.13 6.34 -1.48
C ILE A 389 -19.69 7.12 -0.23
N LEU A 390 -18.63 6.64 0.41
CA LEU A 390 -17.99 7.32 1.53
C LEU A 390 -16.98 8.34 0.99
N ILE A 391 -17.14 9.61 1.35
CA ILE A 391 -16.20 10.68 1.01
C ILE A 391 -15.53 11.15 2.29
N ASN A 392 -14.27 10.77 2.47
CA ASN A 392 -13.45 11.25 3.57
C ASN A 392 -12.75 12.55 3.16
N LEU A 393 -13.16 13.66 3.74
CA LEU A 393 -12.64 15.01 3.46
C LEU A 393 -11.62 15.42 4.53
N GLN A 394 -10.40 15.80 4.12
CA GLN A 394 -9.34 16.28 5.01
C GLN A 394 -8.77 17.63 4.54
N GLU A 395 -8.61 18.59 5.44
CA GLU A 395 -7.83 19.82 5.15
C GLU A 395 -6.35 19.60 5.49
N PHE A 396 -5.47 19.60 4.49
CA PHE A 396 -4.02 19.52 4.71
C PHE A 396 -3.40 20.91 4.82
N THR A 397 -2.70 21.19 5.93
CA THR A 397 -2.01 22.48 6.12
C THR A 397 -0.55 22.51 5.64
N LYS A 398 0.05 21.37 5.25
CA LYS A 398 1.51 21.30 5.01
C LYS A 398 2.00 20.78 3.65
N THR A 399 1.24 19.98 2.92
CA THR A 399 1.74 19.36 1.67
C THR A 399 1.46 20.22 0.42
N SER A 400 0.42 21.05 0.45
CA SER A 400 0.00 21.96 -0.62
C SER A 400 1.06 23.03 -0.95
N ASN A 401 1.78 23.53 0.06
CA ASN A 401 2.78 24.59 -0.11
C ASN A 401 4.10 24.12 -0.75
N ILE A 402 4.45 22.83 -0.67
CA ILE A 402 5.71 22.31 -1.25
C ILE A 402 5.58 22.14 -2.77
N TRP A 403 4.35 21.97 -3.27
CA TRP A 403 4.05 21.73 -4.69
C TRP A 403 3.33 22.90 -5.38
N GLY A 404 3.09 24.01 -4.68
CA GLY A 404 2.42 25.20 -5.24
C GLY A 404 0.95 24.97 -5.60
N ILE A 405 0.28 23.99 -4.96
CA ILE A 405 -1.11 23.64 -5.23
C ILE A 405 -1.97 24.17 -4.07
N ASN A 406 -2.95 25.03 -4.37
CA ASN A 406 -3.93 25.47 -3.37
C ASN A 406 -4.76 24.28 -2.86
N ASN A 407 -5.16 24.31 -1.59
CA ASN A 407 -6.07 23.29 -1.04
C ASN A 407 -7.38 23.25 -1.85
N ASN A 408 -7.87 22.05 -2.11
CA ASN A 408 -9.18 21.77 -2.74
C ASN A 408 -9.34 22.19 -4.22
N THR A 409 -8.28 22.62 -4.91
CA THR A 409 -8.35 22.94 -6.36
C THR A 409 -8.00 21.78 -7.29
N CYS A 410 -7.45 20.65 -6.80
CA CYS A 410 -6.94 19.57 -7.65
C CYS A 410 -7.28 18.13 -7.18
N GLY A 411 -8.32 17.93 -6.37
CA GLY A 411 -8.80 16.58 -6.00
C GLY A 411 -7.88 15.76 -5.08
N THR A 412 -6.86 16.36 -4.46
CA THR A 412 -5.82 15.63 -3.69
C THR A 412 -6.15 15.38 -2.22
N ASN A 413 -7.31 15.83 -1.74
CA ASN A 413 -7.63 15.91 -0.32
C ASN A 413 -8.82 15.03 0.11
N THR A 414 -9.33 14.22 -0.81
CA THR A 414 -10.52 13.39 -0.59
C THR A 414 -10.22 11.94 -0.93
N ASN A 415 -10.62 11.01 -0.05
CA ASN A 415 -10.73 9.60 -0.42
C ASN A 415 -12.19 9.33 -0.75
N ARG A 416 -12.48 8.77 -1.93
CA ARG A 416 -13.81 8.34 -2.32
C ARG A 416 -13.84 6.82 -2.33
N ILE A 417 -14.68 6.22 -1.49
CA ILE A 417 -14.76 4.76 -1.35
C ILE A 417 -16.19 4.34 -1.68
N VAL A 418 -16.34 3.52 -2.73
CA VAL A 418 -17.63 2.90 -3.03
C VAL A 418 -17.77 1.64 -2.21
N MET A 419 -18.86 1.53 -1.47
CA MET A 419 -19.13 0.40 -0.59
C MET A 419 -20.15 -0.55 -1.22
N PHE A 420 -19.74 -1.79 -1.40
CA PHE A 420 -20.58 -2.84 -1.94
C PHE A 420 -20.76 -3.98 -0.93
N LYS A 421 -21.91 -4.64 -1.02
CA LYS A 421 -22.26 -5.80 -0.22
C LYS A 421 -22.84 -6.90 -1.08
N LYS A 422 -22.45 -8.14 -0.79
CA LYS A 422 -23.07 -9.33 -1.40
C LYS A 422 -24.14 -9.86 -0.48
N LEU A 423 -25.38 -9.97 -0.95
CA LEU A 423 -26.49 -10.51 -0.16
C LEU A 423 -26.45 -12.03 0.01
#